data_AF-A0A3B1ADH8-F1
#
_entry.id   AF-A0A3B1ADH8-F1
#
_cell.length_a   1.000
_cell.length_b   1.000
_cell.length_c   1.000
_cell.angle_alpha   90.00
_cell.angle_beta   90.00
_cell.angle_gamma   90.00
#
_symmetry.space_group_name_H-M   'P 1'
#
loop_
_entity.id
_entity.type
_entity.pdbx_description
1 polymer ?
#
loop_
_entity_poly.entity_id
_entity_poly.type
_entity_poly.pdbx_seq_one_letter_code
_entity_poly.pdbx_strand_id
1 'polypeptide(L)'
;MTDSVNINHNTTDNGGAAGYYAVDAQRVIQVFGMFQMRPSHFVASGQTGAHSVYYDAKKIVEGGTSNLWGHHTARAIKSFCHFTQAENGTLLPWRELVEHQDFYDGQEGAGRRTGNLLLTENRLHLKHGAMLTMRQQCTLTRGQLAEKAALPVQFIEAMEDGNWETVSKGTARAIIDVLGVAEETLFTQIIAKAPESDATDLPTNAAISEPVTAQTSDTTKTRFISKTLLLALISGLVLWAGYQFYQPRSQYPINAEEAISQPIAATHHDNTMPDTMPAIELQHETTNQVNSLSGCWNWSNDAYIVVDADGTVRNGPFVGTWKVVDAASGHYTIIWPSFVDTMTLSAGGSVLSGTNNYGAPVIATRKSGAAMNLVGRWLWGNGFTIDMRPDSSVVGGPFKGTWRKAGNNWVIEWPLVDTVSLSANGHSLNAKNQFGAITARRDASCEGV
;
A
#
# COMPACT_ATOMS: atom_id res chain seq x y z
N MET A 1 -4.85 -33.13 18.75
CA MET A 1 -4.52 -32.00 17.85
C MET A 1 -5.84 -31.39 17.44
N THR A 2 -6.22 -30.30 18.08
CA THR A 2 -7.45 -29.57 17.76
C THR A 2 -7.23 -28.81 16.46
N ASP A 3 -8.14 -28.96 15.50
CA ASP A 3 -8.19 -28.16 14.29
C ASP A 3 -8.01 -26.68 14.67
N SER A 4 -6.97 -26.04 14.12
CA SER A 4 -6.83 -24.59 14.20
C SER A 4 -8.13 -24.03 13.63
N VAL A 5 -8.94 -23.40 14.50
CA VAL A 5 -10.09 -22.63 14.07
C VAL A 5 -9.51 -21.60 13.13
N ASN A 6 -9.70 -21.83 11.84
CA ASN A 6 -9.38 -20.89 10.80
C ASN A 6 -10.41 -19.76 10.99
N ILE A 7 -10.11 -18.85 11.94
CA ILE A 7 -10.76 -17.57 12.03
C ILE A 7 -10.37 -16.92 10.72
N ASN A 8 -11.24 -17.13 9.73
CA ASN A 8 -11.18 -16.43 8.48
C ASN A 8 -11.25 -14.95 8.87
N HIS A 9 -10.09 -14.29 8.97
CA HIS A 9 -9.98 -12.84 8.82
C HIS A 9 -10.55 -12.40 7.47
N ASN A 10 -10.81 -13.37 6.57
CA ASN A 10 -11.93 -13.39 5.65
C ASN A 10 -13.29 -13.56 6.38
N THR A 11 -13.72 -12.61 7.20
CA THR A 11 -15.15 -12.31 7.14
C THR A 11 -15.38 -12.02 5.67
N THR A 12 -16.11 -12.90 5.00
CA THR A 12 -16.40 -12.84 3.58
C THR A 12 -17.28 -11.64 3.29
N ASP A 13 -16.75 -10.44 3.48
CA ASP A 13 -17.08 -9.30 2.66
C ASP A 13 -16.43 -9.54 1.29
N ASN A 14 -17.02 -10.50 0.58
CA ASN A 14 -16.98 -10.50 -0.88
C ASN A 14 -17.68 -9.25 -1.44
N GLY A 15 -18.33 -8.45 -0.59
CA GLY A 15 -18.60 -7.05 -0.84
C GLY A 15 -17.31 -6.26 -0.86
N GLY A 16 -16.64 -6.26 -2.01
CA GLY A 16 -15.75 -5.16 -2.42
C GLY A 16 -16.57 -3.88 -2.52
N ALA A 17 -17.06 -3.39 -1.37
CA ALA A 17 -17.79 -2.15 -1.28
C ALA A 17 -16.84 -1.07 -1.77
N ALA A 18 -17.13 -0.56 -2.97
CA ALA A 18 -16.51 0.61 -3.51
C ALA A 18 -16.87 1.77 -2.58
N GLY A 19 -16.00 2.04 -1.61
CA GLY A 19 -16.27 2.98 -0.53
C GLY A 19 -15.00 3.41 0.16
N TYR A 20 -15.06 4.60 0.74
CA TYR A 20 -14.06 5.15 1.64
C TYR A 20 -14.54 4.98 3.06
N TYR A 21 -13.62 4.67 3.97
CA TYR A 21 -13.89 4.56 5.39
C TYR A 21 -13.35 5.80 6.10
N ALA A 22 -14.04 6.19 7.19
CA ALA A 22 -13.52 7.18 8.12
C ALA A 22 -12.46 6.50 8.96
N VAL A 23 -11.19 6.86 8.75
CA VAL A 23 -10.07 6.28 9.48
C VAL A 23 -9.69 7.22 10.62
N ASP A 24 -9.66 6.67 11.84
CA ASP A 24 -9.23 7.40 13.04
C ASP A 24 -7.70 7.59 12.98
N ALA A 25 -7.28 8.84 12.78
CA ALA A 25 -5.87 9.20 12.63
C ALA A 25 -5.06 8.91 13.90
N GLN A 26 -5.64 9.10 15.10
CA GLN A 26 -4.96 8.81 16.36
C GLN A 26 -4.67 7.32 16.48
N ARG A 27 -5.64 6.46 16.13
CA ARG A 27 -5.43 4.99 16.12
C ARG A 27 -4.35 4.57 15.13
N VAL A 28 -4.28 5.18 13.96
CA VAL A 28 -3.20 4.89 12.99
C VAL A 28 -1.82 5.21 13.59
N ILE A 29 -1.67 6.39 14.21
CA ILE A 29 -0.40 6.78 14.85
C ILE A 29 -0.07 5.88 16.05
N GLN A 30 -1.08 5.52 16.83
CA GLN A 30 -0.92 4.61 17.95
C GLN A 30 -0.44 3.21 17.50
N VAL A 31 -1.06 2.65 16.46
CA VAL A 31 -0.66 1.37 15.87
C VAL A 31 0.77 1.45 15.33
N PHE A 32 1.10 2.56 14.66
CA PHE A 32 2.46 2.80 14.16
C PHE A 32 3.50 2.75 15.28
N GLY A 33 3.24 3.39 16.42
CA GLY A 33 4.10 3.36 17.60
C GLY A 33 4.14 1.98 18.28
N MET A 34 2.99 1.35 18.49
CA MET A 34 2.84 0.04 19.14
C MET A 34 3.63 -1.05 18.41
N PHE A 35 3.64 -1.02 17.08
CA PHE A 35 4.37 -1.97 16.24
C PHE A 35 5.78 -1.49 15.84
N GLN A 36 6.27 -0.39 16.44
CA GLN A 36 7.60 0.17 16.17
C GLN A 36 7.91 0.32 14.67
N MET A 37 6.88 0.68 13.90
CA MET A 37 6.98 0.78 12.44
C MET A 37 7.93 1.93 12.06
N ARG A 38 8.55 1.84 10.88
CA ARG A 38 9.46 2.87 10.37
C ARG A 38 8.93 3.43 9.04
N PRO A 39 8.80 4.75 8.88
CA PRO A 39 8.20 5.29 7.65
C PRO A 39 9.03 4.96 6.40
N SER A 40 10.35 4.88 6.55
CA SER A 40 11.29 4.52 5.47
C SER A 40 11.04 3.13 4.89
N HIS A 41 10.46 2.21 5.65
CA HIS A 41 10.18 0.85 5.19
C HIS A 41 8.94 0.76 4.29
N PHE A 42 8.04 1.75 4.33
CA PHE A 42 6.87 1.75 3.45
C PHE A 42 7.25 1.76 1.97
N VAL A 43 8.23 2.58 1.60
CA VAL A 43 8.74 2.70 0.23
C VAL A 43 9.38 1.38 -0.22
N ALA A 44 10.22 0.80 0.64
CA ALA A 44 10.89 -0.47 0.34
C ALA A 44 9.91 -1.65 0.18
N SER A 45 8.78 -1.62 0.88
CA SER A 45 7.78 -2.69 0.84
C SER A 45 6.86 -2.66 -0.39
N GLY A 46 6.89 -1.57 -1.20
CA GLY A 46 5.96 -1.37 -2.31
C GLY A 46 4.49 -1.18 -1.90
N GLN A 47 4.22 -1.02 -0.59
CA GLN A 47 2.87 -0.88 -0.04
C GLN A 47 2.44 0.60 -0.06
N THR A 48 2.20 1.13 -1.25
CA THR A 48 1.80 2.55 -1.45
C THR A 48 0.52 2.92 -0.68
N GLY A 49 -0.37 1.96 -0.45
CA GLY A 49 -1.54 2.13 0.41
C GLY A 49 -1.18 2.44 1.86
N ALA A 50 -0.27 1.67 2.45
CA ALA A 50 0.22 1.87 3.82
C ALA A 50 0.83 3.26 4.02
N HIS A 51 1.65 3.70 3.06
CA HIS A 51 2.24 5.02 3.05
C HIS A 51 1.18 6.12 3.10
N SER A 52 0.16 6.04 2.23
CA SER A 52 -0.92 7.03 2.19
C SER A 52 -1.70 7.13 3.51
N VAL A 53 -2.00 5.99 4.15
CA VAL A 53 -2.75 5.95 5.41
C VAL A 53 -1.96 6.61 6.54
N TYR A 54 -0.67 6.29 6.66
CA TYR A 54 0.19 6.85 7.70
C TYR A 54 0.36 8.36 7.57
N TYR A 55 0.70 8.86 6.39
CA TYR A 55 0.98 10.29 6.21
C TYR A 55 -0.27 11.16 6.28
N ASP A 56 -1.44 10.65 5.87
CA ASP A 56 -2.72 11.35 6.07
C ASP A 56 -3.04 11.46 7.56
N ALA A 57 -2.93 10.35 8.30
CA ALA A 57 -3.12 10.34 9.75
C ALA A 57 -2.15 11.29 10.48
N LYS A 58 -0.87 11.27 10.10
CA LYS A 58 0.15 12.17 10.66
C LYS A 58 -0.23 13.64 10.41
N LYS A 59 -0.64 13.96 9.17
CA LYS A 59 -1.07 15.32 8.81
C LYS A 59 -2.28 15.78 9.62
N ILE A 60 -3.24 14.91 9.88
CA ILE A 60 -4.41 15.21 10.72
C ILE A 60 -3.99 15.47 12.17
N VAL A 61 -3.21 14.55 12.77
CA VAL A 61 -2.78 14.65 14.18
C VAL A 61 -1.89 15.87 14.42
N GLU A 62 -1.06 16.25 13.44
CA GLU A 62 -0.19 17.43 13.52
C GLU A 62 -0.91 18.75 13.17
N GLY A 63 -2.22 18.72 12.88
CA GLY A 63 -2.99 19.92 12.50
C GLY A 63 -2.62 20.49 11.13
N GLY A 64 -1.99 19.69 10.27
CA GLY A 64 -1.66 20.06 8.88
C GLY A 64 -2.86 20.07 7.93
N THR A 65 -4.05 19.68 8.41
CA THR A 65 -5.33 19.75 7.69
C THR A 65 -6.47 20.01 8.68
N SER A 66 -7.59 20.54 8.19
CA SER A 66 -8.83 20.69 8.95
C SER A 66 -9.65 19.40 9.03
N ASN A 67 -9.24 18.34 8.33
CA ASN A 67 -9.92 17.05 8.42
C ASN A 67 -9.68 16.42 9.79
N LEU A 68 -10.72 15.79 10.32
CA LEU A 68 -10.74 15.00 11.54
C LEU A 68 -10.48 13.52 11.22
N TRP A 69 -10.82 13.04 10.01
CA TRP A 69 -10.65 11.64 9.61
C TRP A 69 -9.85 11.47 8.32
N GLY A 70 -9.11 10.35 8.26
CA GLY A 70 -8.45 9.90 7.05
C GLY A 70 -9.45 9.27 6.08
N HIS A 71 -9.25 9.49 4.78
CA HIS A 71 -10.17 9.06 3.72
C HIS A 71 -9.58 7.90 2.92
N HIS A 72 -9.77 6.66 3.38
CA HIS A 72 -9.10 5.52 2.77
C HIS A 72 -10.04 4.42 2.31
N THR A 73 -9.70 3.80 1.18
CA THR A 73 -10.36 2.58 0.72
C THR A 73 -9.97 1.40 1.61
N ALA A 74 -10.82 0.39 1.71
CA ALA A 74 -10.47 -0.86 2.42
C ALA A 74 -9.15 -1.46 1.95
N ARG A 75 -8.81 -1.32 0.64
CA ARG A 75 -7.53 -1.80 0.09
C ARG A 75 -6.33 -1.08 0.70
N ALA A 76 -6.41 0.24 0.85
CA ALA A 76 -5.32 1.03 1.44
C ALA A 76 -5.15 0.71 2.94
N ILE A 77 -6.26 0.58 3.67
CA ILE A 77 -6.23 0.23 5.11
C ILE A 77 -5.68 -1.18 5.31
N LYS A 78 -6.12 -2.16 4.51
CA LYS A 78 -5.58 -3.53 4.53
C LYS A 78 -4.09 -3.55 4.20
N SER A 79 -3.63 -2.72 3.25
CA SER A 79 -2.20 -2.56 2.95
C SER A 79 -1.42 -2.06 4.18
N PHE A 80 -1.93 -1.05 4.88
CA PHE A 80 -1.35 -0.60 6.16
C PHE A 80 -1.28 -1.73 7.19
N CYS A 81 -2.35 -2.50 7.36
CA CYS A 81 -2.36 -3.63 8.31
C CYS A 81 -1.41 -4.76 7.88
N HIS A 82 -1.33 -5.11 6.60
CA HIS A 82 -0.36 -6.10 6.13
C HIS A 82 1.08 -5.68 6.39
N PHE A 83 1.35 -4.37 6.36
CA PHE A 83 2.66 -3.87 6.75
C PHE A 83 2.98 -4.17 8.23
N THR A 84 2.00 -4.10 9.16
CA THR A 84 2.19 -4.51 10.56
C THR A 84 2.62 -5.99 10.68
N GLN A 85 2.07 -6.85 9.83
CA GLN A 85 2.42 -8.27 9.79
C GLN A 85 3.84 -8.51 9.26
N ALA A 86 4.27 -7.76 8.25
CA ALA A 86 5.60 -7.91 7.66
C ALA A 86 6.70 -7.58 8.67
N GLU A 87 6.50 -6.57 9.51
CA GLU A 87 7.50 -6.14 10.49
C GLU A 87 7.47 -6.97 11.78
N ASN A 88 6.29 -7.44 12.23
CA ASN A 88 6.14 -8.04 13.57
C ASN A 88 5.45 -9.41 13.61
N GLY A 89 5.13 -10.02 12.47
CA GLY A 89 4.64 -11.40 12.39
C GLY A 89 3.14 -11.61 12.67
N THR A 90 2.40 -10.58 13.07
CA THR A 90 0.94 -10.66 13.31
C THR A 90 0.18 -9.52 12.65
N LEU A 91 -0.96 -9.85 12.04
CA LEU A 91 -1.80 -8.93 11.27
C LEU A 91 -2.81 -8.24 12.20
N LEU A 92 -2.76 -6.91 12.32
CA LEU A 92 -3.82 -6.15 12.97
C LEU A 92 -5.12 -6.24 12.13
N PRO A 93 -6.30 -6.49 12.74
CA PRO A 93 -7.56 -6.42 12.01
C PRO A 93 -7.81 -5.00 11.51
N TRP A 94 -7.95 -4.82 10.19
CA TRP A 94 -8.02 -3.48 9.58
C TRP A 94 -9.20 -2.62 10.02
N ARG A 95 -10.31 -3.25 10.43
CA ARG A 95 -11.48 -2.57 10.99
C ARG A 95 -11.19 -1.87 12.31
N GLU A 96 -10.10 -2.22 12.99
CA GLU A 96 -9.68 -1.52 14.20
C GLU A 96 -9.28 -0.06 13.95
N LEU A 97 -8.89 0.27 12.72
CA LEU A 97 -8.53 1.64 12.32
C LEU A 97 -9.73 2.48 11.89
N VAL A 98 -10.91 1.86 11.70
CA VAL A 98 -12.12 2.55 11.23
C VAL A 98 -12.84 3.19 12.41
N GLU A 99 -13.32 4.42 12.21
CA GLU A 99 -14.03 5.18 13.21
C GLU A 99 -15.43 4.61 13.48
N HIS A 100 -15.88 4.80 14.72
CA HIS A 100 -17.23 4.47 15.11
C HIS A 100 -18.28 5.40 14.50
N GLN A 101 -19.41 4.83 14.08
CA GLN A 101 -20.47 5.55 13.39
C GLN A 101 -20.98 6.79 14.13
N ASP A 102 -21.04 6.76 15.46
CA ASP A 102 -21.60 7.85 16.25
C ASP A 102 -20.63 9.03 16.47
N PHE A 103 -19.34 8.84 16.18
CA PHE A 103 -18.35 9.93 16.28
C PHE A 103 -18.09 10.61 14.94
N TYR A 104 -18.53 10.01 13.84
CA TYR A 104 -18.42 10.59 12.52
C TYR A 104 -19.59 11.55 12.27
N ASP A 105 -19.28 12.83 12.11
CA ASP A 105 -20.30 13.90 11.99
C ASP A 105 -20.95 13.99 10.60
N GLY A 106 -20.50 13.18 9.64
CA GLY A 106 -20.99 13.18 8.26
C GLY A 106 -20.58 14.41 7.44
N GLN A 107 -19.79 15.34 7.98
CA GLN A 107 -19.38 16.57 7.29
C GLN A 107 -18.20 16.34 6.35
N GLU A 108 -17.32 15.41 6.70
CA GLU A 108 -16.17 15.04 5.88
C GLU A 108 -16.52 13.92 4.92
N GLY A 109 -16.11 14.01 3.66
CA GLY A 109 -16.37 12.97 2.68
C GLY A 109 -15.42 13.04 1.50
N ALA A 110 -15.41 11.99 0.68
CA ALA A 110 -14.51 11.84 -0.47
C ALA A 110 -14.77 12.84 -1.63
N GLY A 111 -15.55 13.91 -1.40
CA GLY A 111 -15.77 15.04 -2.32
C GLY A 111 -17.24 15.36 -2.59
N ARG A 112 -17.52 16.64 -2.98
CA ARG A 112 -18.85 17.14 -3.36
C ARG A 112 -19.56 16.34 -4.47
N ARG A 113 -18.83 15.55 -5.26
CA ARG A 113 -19.35 14.76 -6.40
C ARG A 113 -19.63 13.31 -6.08
N THR A 114 -18.96 12.72 -5.10
CA THR A 114 -19.13 11.29 -4.75
C THR A 114 -20.27 11.08 -3.76
N GLY A 115 -20.77 12.13 -3.09
CA GLY A 115 -21.98 12.07 -2.28
C GLY A 115 -21.92 11.09 -1.10
N ASN A 116 -20.73 10.61 -0.74
CA ASN A 116 -20.60 9.46 0.13
C ASN A 116 -20.17 9.88 1.53
N LEU A 117 -21.09 9.68 2.47
CA LEU A 117 -20.77 9.39 3.85
C LEU A 117 -19.68 8.32 3.87
N LEU A 118 -18.65 8.58 4.66
CA LEU A 118 -17.62 7.59 4.91
C LEU A 118 -18.25 6.41 5.62
N LEU A 119 -17.80 5.22 5.24
CA LEU A 119 -18.17 4.00 5.93
C LEU A 119 -17.51 4.01 7.31
N THR A 120 -18.31 3.66 8.30
CA THR A 120 -17.91 3.60 9.71
C THR A 120 -18.12 2.18 10.25
N GLU A 121 -17.67 1.95 11.48
CA GLU A 121 -17.76 0.66 12.16
C GLU A 121 -18.66 0.76 13.39
N ASN A 122 -19.23 -0.37 13.80
CA ASN A 122 -19.82 -0.51 15.14
C ASN A 122 -18.75 -0.97 16.12
N ARG A 123 -18.48 -0.15 17.12
CA ARG A 123 -17.39 -0.31 18.08
C ARG A 123 -17.97 -0.39 19.48
N LEU A 124 -17.29 -1.14 20.32
CA LEU A 124 -17.66 -1.33 21.71
C LEU A 124 -16.55 -0.78 22.59
N HIS A 125 -16.93 -0.14 23.70
CA HIS A 125 -15.98 0.30 24.70
C HIS A 125 -15.56 -0.90 25.55
N LEU A 126 -14.24 -1.11 25.67
CA LEU A 126 -13.62 -2.24 26.35
C LEU A 126 -13.46 -1.93 27.84
N LYS A 127 -13.96 -2.83 28.68
CA LYS A 127 -13.68 -2.87 30.12
C LYS A 127 -12.34 -3.56 30.36
N HIS A 128 -11.23 -2.86 30.14
CA HIS A 128 -9.88 -3.45 30.14
C HIS A 128 -9.55 -4.25 31.41
N GLY A 129 -9.93 -3.76 32.61
CA GLY A 129 -9.76 -4.49 33.86
C GLY A 129 -10.58 -5.79 33.94
N ALA A 130 -11.77 -5.82 33.35
CA ALA A 130 -12.59 -7.03 33.26
C ALA A 130 -11.94 -8.05 32.30
N MET A 131 -11.40 -7.60 31.17
CA MET A 131 -10.68 -8.46 30.22
C MET A 131 -9.46 -9.13 30.86
N LEU A 132 -8.62 -8.35 31.56
CA LEU A 132 -7.48 -8.87 32.31
C LEU A 132 -7.91 -9.92 33.34
N THR A 133 -8.95 -9.62 34.13
CA THR A 133 -9.47 -10.53 35.15
C THR A 133 -10.00 -11.82 34.53
N MET A 134 -10.79 -11.74 33.46
CA MET A 134 -11.35 -12.92 32.79
C MET A 134 -10.24 -13.77 32.16
N ARG A 135 -9.24 -13.17 31.50
CA ARG A 135 -8.09 -13.92 30.97
C ARG A 135 -7.36 -14.70 32.06
N GLN A 136 -7.11 -14.06 33.20
CA GLN A 136 -6.46 -14.70 34.35
C GLN A 136 -7.31 -15.84 34.93
N GLN A 137 -8.63 -15.66 35.03
CA GLN A 137 -9.56 -16.72 35.47
C GLN A 137 -9.58 -17.92 34.52
N CYS A 138 -9.47 -17.68 33.21
CA CYS A 138 -9.29 -18.73 32.19
C CYS A 138 -7.89 -19.34 32.18
N THR A 139 -6.97 -18.88 33.05
CA THR A 139 -5.56 -19.32 33.14
C THR A 139 -4.77 -19.15 31.85
N LEU A 140 -5.17 -18.21 30.98
CA LEU A 140 -4.49 -17.94 29.71
C LEU A 140 -3.38 -16.91 29.90
N THR A 141 -2.23 -17.10 29.26
CA THR A 141 -1.25 -16.02 29.06
C THR A 141 -1.75 -15.04 27.99
N ARG A 142 -1.17 -13.83 27.92
CA ARG A 142 -1.47 -12.87 26.83
C ARG A 142 -1.21 -13.50 25.45
N GLY A 143 -0.10 -14.23 25.31
CA GLY A 143 0.25 -14.99 24.11
C GLY A 143 -0.80 -16.02 23.70
N GLN A 144 -1.32 -16.80 24.65
CA GLN A 144 -2.35 -17.80 24.38
C GLN A 144 -3.69 -17.17 23.99
N LEU A 145 -4.08 -16.05 24.61
CA LEU A 145 -5.28 -15.32 24.21
C LEU A 145 -5.11 -14.75 22.79
N ALA A 146 -3.97 -14.12 22.51
CA ALA A 146 -3.63 -13.57 21.20
C ALA A 146 -3.69 -14.65 20.10
N GLU A 147 -3.03 -15.80 20.32
CA GLU A 147 -3.04 -16.93 19.39
C GLU A 147 -4.46 -17.46 19.15
N LYS A 148 -5.23 -17.70 20.21
CA LYS A 148 -6.61 -18.24 20.10
C LYS A 148 -7.58 -17.26 19.45
N ALA A 149 -7.41 -15.97 19.68
CA ALA A 149 -8.23 -14.91 19.07
C ALA A 149 -7.73 -14.49 17.68
N ALA A 150 -6.60 -15.04 17.21
CA ALA A 150 -5.91 -14.60 16.00
C ALA A 150 -5.60 -13.08 15.99
N LEU A 151 -5.17 -12.55 17.13
CA LEU A 151 -4.80 -11.14 17.33
C LEU A 151 -3.30 -11.00 17.64
N PRO A 152 -2.69 -9.83 17.38
CA PRO A 152 -1.33 -9.54 17.83
C PRO A 152 -1.20 -9.52 19.37
N VAL A 153 -0.09 -10.02 19.92
CA VAL A 153 0.16 -9.99 21.37
C VAL A 153 0.20 -8.56 21.91
N GLN A 154 0.88 -7.66 21.21
CA GLN A 154 0.99 -6.25 21.57
C GLN A 154 -0.39 -5.57 21.60
N PHE A 155 -1.33 -6.06 20.78
CA PHE A 155 -2.70 -5.57 20.77
C PHE A 155 -3.48 -6.03 22.00
N ILE A 156 -3.31 -7.30 22.42
CA ILE A 156 -3.84 -7.79 23.70
C ILE A 156 -3.25 -6.98 24.88
N GLU A 157 -1.95 -6.70 24.86
CA GLU A 157 -1.28 -5.88 25.87
C GLU A 157 -1.88 -4.47 25.95
N ALA A 158 -1.98 -3.78 24.81
CA ALA A 158 -2.57 -2.45 24.75
C ALA A 158 -4.02 -2.41 25.25
N MET A 159 -4.81 -3.45 24.93
CA MET A 159 -6.18 -3.58 25.43
C MET A 159 -6.24 -3.77 26.94
N GLU A 160 -5.45 -4.67 27.53
CA GLU A 160 -5.47 -4.92 28.98
C GLU A 160 -4.90 -3.75 29.80
N ASP A 161 -3.89 -3.07 29.25
CA ASP A 161 -3.24 -1.93 29.89
C ASP A 161 -4.06 -0.63 29.79
N GLY A 162 -5.23 -0.68 29.13
CA GLY A 162 -6.12 0.48 28.97
C GLY A 162 -5.67 1.47 27.89
N ASN A 163 -4.64 1.13 27.12
CA ASN A 163 -4.18 1.96 26.01
C ASN A 163 -5.07 1.83 24.78
N TRP A 164 -5.94 0.81 24.68
CA TRP A 164 -6.85 0.61 23.56
C TRP A 164 -8.30 0.48 24.03
N GLU A 165 -9.00 1.61 24.10
CA GLU A 165 -10.29 1.72 24.80
C GLU A 165 -11.50 1.17 24.04
N THR A 166 -11.46 1.09 22.71
CA THR A 166 -12.60 0.62 21.90
C THR A 166 -12.16 -0.41 20.88
N VAL A 167 -12.99 -1.40 20.61
CA VAL A 167 -12.71 -2.44 19.60
C VAL A 167 -13.86 -2.58 18.62
N SER A 168 -13.59 -3.06 17.41
CA SER A 168 -14.66 -3.42 16.47
C SER A 168 -15.47 -4.61 17.02
N LYS A 169 -16.73 -4.72 16.60
CA LYS A 169 -17.61 -5.84 16.97
C LYS A 169 -17.03 -7.22 16.60
N GLY A 170 -16.29 -7.29 15.49
CA GLY A 170 -15.61 -8.52 15.06
C GLY A 170 -14.53 -8.96 16.05
N THR A 171 -13.68 -8.02 16.49
CA THR A 171 -12.64 -8.27 17.50
C THR A 171 -13.24 -8.61 18.86
N ALA A 172 -14.28 -7.89 19.29
CA ALA A 172 -14.98 -8.20 20.53
C ALA A 172 -15.51 -9.64 20.56
N ARG A 173 -16.13 -10.08 19.45
CA ARG A 173 -16.61 -11.46 19.30
C ARG A 173 -15.48 -12.48 19.42
N ALA A 174 -14.36 -12.26 18.73
CA ALA A 174 -13.22 -13.15 18.81
C ALA A 174 -12.69 -13.31 20.24
N ILE A 175 -12.66 -12.23 21.03
CA ILE A 175 -12.20 -12.26 22.42
C ILE A 175 -13.20 -12.98 23.34
N ILE A 176 -14.51 -12.69 23.25
CA ILE A 176 -15.52 -13.32 24.11
C ILE A 176 -15.65 -14.81 23.83
N ASP A 177 -15.51 -15.23 22.56
CA ASP A 177 -15.58 -16.64 22.17
C ASP A 177 -14.41 -17.43 22.79
N VAL A 178 -13.22 -16.83 22.86
CA VAL A 178 -12.03 -17.46 23.47
C VAL A 178 -12.14 -17.50 25.00
N LEU A 179 -12.67 -16.45 25.62
CA LEU A 179 -12.80 -16.36 27.08
C LEU A 179 -14.06 -17.05 27.61
N GLY A 180 -15.03 -17.37 26.76
CA GLY A 180 -16.28 -18.03 27.16
C GLY A 180 -17.17 -17.17 28.05
N VAL A 181 -17.20 -15.86 27.82
CA VAL A 181 -17.97 -14.89 28.61
C VAL A 181 -18.99 -14.12 27.75
N ALA A 182 -20.01 -13.52 28.37
CA ALA A 182 -20.98 -12.70 27.65
C ALA A 182 -20.38 -11.34 27.24
N GLU A 183 -20.85 -10.77 26.11
CA GLU A 183 -20.33 -9.51 25.55
C GLU A 183 -20.34 -8.37 26.58
N GLU A 184 -21.44 -8.21 27.32
CA GLU A 184 -21.65 -7.19 28.35
C GLU A 184 -20.71 -7.33 29.55
N THR A 185 -20.07 -8.48 29.72
CA THR A 185 -19.05 -8.70 30.77
C THR A 185 -17.80 -7.90 30.46
N LEU A 186 -17.39 -7.87 29.18
CA LEU A 186 -16.15 -7.24 28.72
C LEU A 186 -16.36 -5.90 28.03
N PHE A 187 -17.56 -5.63 27.55
CA PHE A 187 -17.82 -4.49 26.68
C PHE A 187 -19.05 -3.71 27.11
N THR A 188 -19.07 -2.42 26.79
CA THR A 188 -20.27 -1.58 26.80
C THR A 188 -20.52 -1.01 25.42
N GLN A 189 -21.79 -0.91 25.04
CA GLN A 189 -22.17 -0.18 23.82
C GLN A 189 -21.71 1.28 23.96
N ILE A 190 -21.13 1.81 22.89
CA ILE A 190 -20.89 3.25 22.79
C ILE A 190 -22.25 3.87 22.54
N ILE A 191 -22.76 4.58 23.53
CA ILE A 191 -23.97 5.38 23.38
C ILE A 191 -23.49 6.74 22.91
N ALA A 192 -23.84 7.15 21.69
CA ALA A 192 -23.64 8.52 21.23
C ALA A 192 -24.03 9.47 22.37
N LYS A 193 -23.11 10.35 22.78
CA LYS A 193 -23.45 11.42 23.72
C LYS A 193 -24.63 12.13 23.08
N ALA A 194 -25.83 12.02 23.68
CA ALA A 194 -27.00 12.67 23.15
C ALA A 194 -26.60 14.12 22.88
N PRO A 195 -26.95 14.69 21.71
CA PRO A 195 -26.58 16.07 21.41
C PRO A 195 -26.99 16.87 22.62
N GLU A 196 -26.00 17.47 23.31
CA GLU A 196 -26.26 18.34 24.44
C GLU A 196 -27.20 19.38 23.86
N SER A 197 -28.50 19.24 24.15
CA SER A 197 -29.47 20.18 23.64
C SER A 197 -29.00 21.49 24.21
N ASP A 198 -28.63 22.42 23.34
CA ASP A 198 -28.41 23.83 23.68
C ASP A 198 -29.75 24.38 24.19
N ALA A 199 -30.11 23.99 25.41
CA ALA A 199 -31.23 24.46 26.18
C ALA A 199 -30.76 25.63 27.04
N THR A 200 -29.98 26.52 26.43
CA THR A 200 -29.63 27.83 26.97
C THR A 200 -29.96 28.84 25.88
N ASP A 201 -31.25 29.13 25.75
CA ASP A 201 -31.83 30.45 25.42
C ASP A 201 -33.22 30.29 24.82
N LEU A 202 -34.20 30.06 25.68
CA LEU A 202 -35.58 30.47 25.42
C LEU A 202 -36.06 31.30 26.63
N PRO A 203 -36.44 32.57 26.43
CA PRO A 203 -36.95 33.40 27.51
C PRO A 203 -38.30 32.86 27.97
N THR A 204 -38.43 32.70 29.28
CA THR A 204 -39.67 32.42 29.99
C THR A 204 -40.73 33.45 29.59
N ASN A 205 -41.71 33.04 28.79
CA ASN A 205 -43.03 33.65 28.78
C ASN A 205 -44.10 32.58 28.55
N ALA A 206 -45.11 32.67 29.40
CA ALA A 206 -46.11 31.66 29.65
C ALA A 206 -47.19 31.55 28.56
N ALA A 207 -47.90 30.41 28.63
CA ALA A 207 -49.33 30.22 28.43
C ALA A 207 -49.85 29.50 27.15
N ILE A 208 -50.37 28.29 27.41
CA ILE A 208 -51.66 27.71 26.97
C ILE A 208 -51.71 26.88 25.66
N SER A 209 -51.78 25.56 25.89
CA SER A 209 -52.72 24.52 25.42
C SER A 209 -53.07 24.29 23.92
N GLU A 210 -52.77 23.06 23.48
CA GLU A 210 -53.67 22.00 22.91
C GLU A 210 -53.15 21.30 21.63
N PRO A 211 -53.48 19.99 21.41
CA PRO A 211 -52.86 19.14 20.39
C PRO A 211 -53.73 19.04 19.12
N VAL A 212 -53.09 19.00 17.94
CA VAL A 212 -53.76 18.67 16.67
C VAL A 212 -52.97 17.63 15.86
N THR A 213 -53.78 16.75 15.28
CA THR A 213 -53.58 15.46 14.61
C THR A 213 -52.75 15.49 13.32
N ALA A 214 -52.20 14.30 13.02
CA ALA A 214 -51.45 13.85 11.86
C ALA A 214 -51.93 14.29 10.46
N GLN A 215 -50.99 14.38 9.52
CA GLN A 215 -51.26 14.12 8.09
C GLN A 215 -50.00 13.68 7.33
N THR A 216 -50.11 12.49 6.72
CA THR A 216 -49.26 11.90 5.67
C THR A 216 -49.50 12.57 4.33
N SER A 217 -48.43 12.71 3.52
CA SER A 217 -48.57 12.78 2.06
C SER A 217 -47.29 12.37 1.33
N ASP A 218 -47.41 11.26 0.60
CA ASP A 218 -46.56 10.84 -0.51
C ASP A 218 -46.60 11.86 -1.65
N THR A 219 -45.49 12.05 -2.37
CA THR A 219 -45.56 12.35 -3.81
C THR A 219 -44.29 11.98 -4.55
N THR A 220 -44.38 10.93 -5.35
CA THR A 220 -43.46 10.54 -6.42
C THR A 220 -43.47 11.58 -7.53
N LYS A 221 -42.29 12.09 -7.95
CA LYS A 221 -42.17 12.90 -9.17
C LYS A 221 -40.91 12.54 -9.95
N THR A 222 -41.09 11.66 -10.93
CA THR A 222 -40.12 11.39 -12.00
C THR A 222 -40.30 12.43 -13.10
N ARG A 223 -39.24 13.11 -13.56
CA ARG A 223 -39.00 13.36 -15.01
C ARG A 223 -37.78 14.24 -15.36
N PHE A 224 -37.20 13.85 -16.52
CA PHE A 224 -36.48 14.63 -17.54
C PHE A 224 -35.16 15.30 -17.16
N ILE A 225 -34.06 14.57 -17.40
CA ILE A 225 -32.74 15.18 -17.53
C ILE A 225 -32.59 15.73 -18.96
N SER A 226 -32.51 17.06 -19.01
CA SER A 226 -32.32 17.90 -20.18
C SER A 226 -30.97 17.65 -20.86
N LYS A 227 -30.95 17.77 -22.20
CA LYS A 227 -29.76 17.67 -23.08
C LYS A 227 -28.62 18.64 -22.71
N THR A 228 -28.87 19.61 -21.84
CA THR A 228 -27.86 20.52 -21.27
C THR A 228 -26.81 19.80 -20.41
N LEU A 229 -27.15 18.66 -19.79
CA LEU A 229 -26.22 17.93 -18.90
C LEU A 229 -25.11 17.21 -19.67
N LEU A 230 -25.36 16.83 -20.93
CA LEU A 230 -24.39 16.14 -21.77
C LEU A 230 -23.29 17.09 -22.27
N LEU A 231 -23.62 18.34 -22.60
CA LEU A 231 -22.62 19.33 -23.01
C LEU A 231 -21.70 19.72 -21.84
N ALA A 232 -22.25 19.87 -20.63
CA ALA A 232 -21.46 20.16 -19.44
C ALA A 232 -20.48 19.04 -19.07
N LEU A 233 -20.84 17.77 -19.32
CA LEU A 233 -19.97 16.62 -19.12
C LEU A 233 -18.78 16.60 -20.07
N ILE A 234 -18.99 16.92 -21.35
CA ILE A 234 -17.91 16.94 -22.35
C ILE A 234 -16.94 18.10 -22.09
N SER A 235 -17.45 19.29 -21.79
CA SER A 235 -16.60 20.45 -21.44
C SER A 235 -15.81 20.21 -20.14
N GLY A 236 -16.41 19.53 -19.15
CA GLY A 236 -15.73 19.17 -17.91
C GLY A 236 -14.60 18.16 -18.11
N LEU A 237 -14.72 17.25 -19.08
CA LEU A 237 -13.71 16.22 -19.37
C LEU A 237 -12.47 16.82 -20.07
N VAL A 238 -12.68 17.80 -20.96
CA VAL A 238 -11.59 18.54 -21.62
C VAL A 238 -10.84 19.43 -20.63
N LEU A 239 -11.55 20.10 -19.71
CA LEU A 239 -10.92 20.92 -18.66
C LEU A 239 -10.21 20.07 -17.59
N TRP A 240 -10.75 18.91 -17.23
CA TRP A 240 -10.10 17.98 -16.30
C TRP A 240 -8.81 17.38 -16.88
N ALA A 241 -8.81 17.04 -18.17
CA ALA A 241 -7.59 16.61 -18.85
C ALA A 241 -6.53 17.72 -18.86
N GLY A 242 -6.90 18.98 -19.16
CA GLY A 242 -5.97 20.11 -19.08
C GLY A 242 -5.39 20.36 -17.67
N TYR A 243 -6.18 20.12 -16.63
CA TYR A 243 -5.76 20.34 -15.23
C TYR A 243 -4.79 19.26 -14.71
N GLN A 244 -4.94 18.00 -15.13
CA GLN A 244 -4.01 16.92 -14.76
C GLN A 244 -2.59 17.11 -15.32
N PHE A 245 -2.43 17.92 -16.37
CA PHE A 245 -1.14 18.21 -16.99
C PHE A 245 -0.56 19.58 -16.63
N TYR A 246 -1.21 20.33 -15.73
CA TYR A 246 -0.74 21.64 -15.27
C TYR A 246 -0.51 21.64 -13.76
N GLN A 247 0.71 21.29 -13.33
CA GLN A 247 1.17 21.52 -11.95
C GLN A 247 2.35 22.50 -11.99
N PRO A 248 2.30 23.61 -11.25
CA PRO A 248 3.36 24.61 -11.23
C PRO A 248 4.56 24.09 -10.40
N ARG A 249 5.76 24.17 -10.98
CA ARG A 249 7.03 23.92 -10.29
C ARG A 249 7.19 24.89 -9.11
N SER A 250 7.15 24.40 -7.88
CA SER A 250 7.70 25.10 -6.73
C SER A 250 9.23 24.93 -6.73
N GLN A 251 9.93 25.99 -7.12
CA GLN A 251 11.37 26.13 -6.89
C GLN A 251 11.61 26.43 -5.41
N TYR A 252 12.46 25.66 -4.75
CA TYR A 252 13.17 26.09 -3.55
C TYR A 252 14.68 25.98 -3.79
N PRO A 253 15.47 26.97 -3.34
CA PRO A 253 16.90 27.03 -3.62
C PRO A 253 17.68 26.13 -2.64
N ILE A 254 18.69 25.43 -3.18
CA ILE A 254 19.74 24.79 -2.41
C ILE A 254 20.80 25.86 -2.12
N ASN A 255 21.06 26.15 -0.84
CA ASN A 255 22.23 26.91 -0.42
C ASN A 255 23.45 25.99 -0.46
N ALA A 256 24.50 26.46 -1.14
CA ALA A 256 25.80 25.83 -1.22
C ALA A 256 26.79 26.58 -0.30
N GLU A 257 27.47 25.83 0.57
CA GLU A 257 28.70 26.17 1.31
C GLU A 257 29.29 24.79 1.69
N GLU A 258 30.58 24.48 1.60
CA GLU A 258 31.78 25.27 1.32
C GLU A 258 32.90 24.25 0.99
N ALA A 259 33.80 24.60 0.08
CA ALA A 259 34.92 23.77 -0.34
C ALA A 259 36.22 24.20 0.39
N ILE A 260 37.05 23.22 0.80
CA ILE A 260 38.42 23.47 1.24
C ILE A 260 39.42 22.82 0.26
N SER A 261 40.07 23.69 -0.51
CA SER A 261 41.50 23.77 -0.91
C SER A 261 42.35 22.50 -1.04
N GLN A 262 43.08 22.35 -2.16
CA GLN A 262 44.48 22.86 -2.29
C GLN A 262 45.10 22.67 -3.71
N PRO A 263 46.20 23.39 -4.05
CA PRO A 263 46.65 23.67 -5.43
C PRO A 263 47.99 23.03 -5.79
N ILE A 264 48.26 22.74 -7.08
CA ILE A 264 49.64 22.58 -7.59
C ILE A 264 49.81 23.11 -9.03
N ALA A 265 50.77 24.03 -9.12
CA ALA A 265 51.76 24.36 -10.15
C ALA A 265 51.37 24.71 -11.60
N ALA A 266 51.89 25.88 -11.97
CA ALA A 266 52.00 26.45 -13.30
C ALA A 266 53.10 25.78 -14.14
N THR A 267 52.88 25.76 -15.46
CA THR A 267 53.96 25.93 -16.43
C THR A 267 53.53 26.91 -17.52
N HIS A 268 54.43 27.86 -17.70
CA HIS A 268 54.41 29.01 -18.56
C HIS A 268 54.80 28.60 -19.99
N HIS A 269 53.98 28.90 -20.99
CA HIS A 269 54.44 28.98 -22.38
C HIS A 269 53.77 30.16 -23.08
N ASP A 270 54.61 31.15 -23.36
CA ASP A 270 54.37 32.23 -24.30
C ASP A 270 54.47 31.66 -25.72
N ASN A 271 53.56 32.04 -26.62
CA ASN A 271 53.82 32.25 -28.05
C ASN A 271 52.56 32.73 -28.79
N THR A 272 52.56 34.04 -29.08
CA THR A 272 52.27 34.65 -30.39
C THR A 272 50.94 34.30 -31.09
N MET A 273 50.00 35.25 -31.01
CA MET A 273 48.82 35.35 -31.88
C MET A 273 49.20 35.72 -33.33
N PRO A 274 48.49 35.15 -34.31
CA PRO A 274 47.99 35.90 -35.45
C PRO A 274 46.47 36.06 -35.37
N ASP A 275 46.10 37.32 -35.59
CA ASP A 275 44.79 37.91 -35.59
C ASP A 275 43.98 37.43 -36.81
N THR A 276 43.15 36.39 -36.66
CA THR A 276 41.96 36.13 -37.48
C THR A 276 41.05 35.14 -36.75
N MET A 277 40.02 35.63 -36.04
CA MET A 277 38.94 34.78 -35.53
C MET A 277 37.93 34.51 -36.66
N PRO A 278 37.80 33.28 -37.19
CA PRO A 278 36.53 32.86 -37.76
C PRO A 278 35.53 32.74 -36.61
N ALA A 279 34.32 33.25 -36.82
CA ALA A 279 33.21 33.01 -35.91
C ALA A 279 33.08 31.49 -35.69
N ILE A 280 33.42 31.03 -34.49
CA ILE A 280 33.07 29.69 -34.03
C ILE A 280 31.56 29.73 -33.83
N GLU A 281 30.85 29.43 -34.92
CA GLU A 281 29.48 28.97 -34.86
C GLU A 281 29.50 27.78 -33.90
N LEU A 282 28.99 27.99 -32.68
CA LEU A 282 28.65 26.92 -31.76
C LEU A 282 27.59 26.08 -32.47
N GLN A 283 28.05 25.20 -33.36
CA GLN A 283 27.31 24.06 -33.80
C GLN A 283 27.09 23.28 -32.52
N HIS A 284 25.93 23.51 -31.91
CA HIS A 284 25.30 22.49 -31.10
C HIS A 284 25.31 21.27 -31.99
N GLU A 285 26.27 20.39 -31.75
CA GLU A 285 26.12 18.98 -32.02
C GLU A 285 24.86 18.60 -31.25
N THR A 286 23.70 18.84 -31.88
CA THR A 286 22.51 18.00 -31.76
C THR A 286 22.98 16.66 -32.30
N THR A 287 23.85 16.02 -31.52
CA THR A 287 24.23 14.65 -31.67
C THR A 287 22.88 13.97 -31.77
N ASN A 288 22.71 13.33 -32.90
CA ASN A 288 21.74 12.30 -33.15
C ASN A 288 21.85 11.31 -31.96
N GLN A 289 21.27 11.66 -30.80
CA GLN A 289 21.03 10.81 -29.65
C GLN A 289 19.82 9.96 -30.04
N VAL A 290 20.03 9.23 -31.13
CA VAL A 290 19.08 8.37 -31.82
C VAL A 290 18.69 7.31 -30.84
N ASN A 291 17.44 7.34 -30.38
CA ASN A 291 16.66 6.18 -29.96
C ASN A 291 17.44 5.08 -29.22
N SER A 292 18.34 5.44 -28.31
CA SER A 292 19.09 4.49 -27.51
C SER A 292 18.36 4.25 -26.20
N LEU A 293 18.36 3.00 -25.74
CA LEU A 293 17.75 2.64 -24.46
C LEU A 293 18.48 3.30 -23.27
N SER A 294 19.77 3.62 -23.41
CA SER A 294 20.58 4.18 -22.32
C SER A 294 20.03 5.50 -21.79
N GLY A 295 20.00 5.65 -20.47
CA GLY A 295 19.50 6.82 -19.75
C GLY A 295 18.78 6.42 -18.46
N CYS A 296 18.21 7.42 -17.79
CA CYS A 296 17.42 7.24 -16.58
C CYS A 296 15.94 7.14 -16.90
N TRP A 297 15.24 6.22 -16.23
CA TRP A 297 13.86 5.89 -16.52
C TRP A 297 13.05 5.73 -15.25
N ASN A 298 11.91 6.42 -15.21
CA ASN A 298 10.90 6.26 -14.17
C ASN A 298 9.80 5.32 -14.68
N TRP A 299 9.72 4.13 -14.09
CA TRP A 299 8.73 3.11 -14.41
C TRP A 299 7.38 3.43 -13.76
N SER A 300 6.28 2.93 -14.34
CA SER A 300 4.92 3.18 -13.85
C SER A 300 4.57 2.45 -12.54
N ASN A 301 5.52 1.73 -11.96
CA ASN A 301 5.45 1.19 -10.60
C ASN A 301 6.34 1.99 -9.62
N ASP A 302 6.73 3.21 -9.99
CA ASP A 302 7.62 4.12 -9.26
C ASP A 302 9.05 3.61 -9.08
N ALA A 303 9.44 2.49 -9.72
CA ALA A 303 10.81 2.05 -9.76
C ALA A 303 11.64 2.97 -10.66
N TYR A 304 12.85 3.27 -10.23
CA TYR A 304 13.80 4.08 -10.97
C TYR A 304 14.93 3.19 -11.51
N ILE A 305 15.12 3.17 -12.82
CA ILE A 305 16.21 2.40 -13.42
C ILE A 305 17.19 3.29 -14.17
N VAL A 306 18.46 2.91 -14.14
CA VAL A 306 19.53 3.50 -14.93
C VAL A 306 19.99 2.47 -15.94
N VAL A 307 19.86 2.78 -17.23
CA VAL A 307 20.38 1.95 -18.31
C VAL A 307 21.66 2.60 -18.81
N ASP A 308 22.79 1.94 -18.62
CA ASP A 308 24.09 2.46 -19.05
C ASP A 308 24.38 2.12 -20.51
N ALA A 309 25.29 2.86 -21.13
CA ALA A 309 25.71 2.62 -22.51
C ALA A 309 26.55 1.35 -22.68
N ASP A 310 27.11 0.82 -21.59
CA ASP A 310 27.99 -0.36 -21.57
C ASP A 310 27.22 -1.70 -21.58
N GLY A 311 25.89 -1.67 -21.68
CA GLY A 311 25.06 -2.87 -21.63
C GLY A 311 24.60 -3.25 -20.23
N THR A 312 24.92 -2.46 -19.20
CA THR A 312 24.42 -2.69 -17.84
C THR A 312 23.13 -1.91 -17.56
N VAL A 313 22.33 -2.42 -16.62
CA VAL A 313 21.15 -1.73 -16.12
C VAL A 313 21.06 -1.90 -14.60
N ARG A 314 20.65 -0.85 -13.90
CA ARG A 314 20.54 -0.82 -12.45
C ARG A 314 19.14 -0.45 -12.02
N ASN A 315 18.64 -1.10 -10.98
CA ASN A 315 17.43 -0.73 -10.23
C ASN A 315 17.79 -0.86 -8.74
N GLY A 316 18.22 0.23 -8.10
CA GLY A 316 18.80 0.17 -6.76
C GLY A 316 19.93 -0.89 -6.65
N PRO A 317 19.81 -1.90 -5.77
CA PRO A 317 20.83 -2.95 -5.63
C PRO A 317 20.82 -4.01 -6.73
N PHE A 318 19.80 -4.03 -7.60
CA PHE A 318 19.67 -5.01 -8.67
C PHE A 318 20.46 -4.55 -9.90
N VAL A 319 21.46 -5.33 -10.30
CA VAL A 319 22.25 -5.06 -11.51
C VAL A 319 21.96 -6.14 -12.55
N GLY A 320 21.38 -5.72 -13.67
CA GLY A 320 21.10 -6.56 -14.84
C GLY A 320 21.97 -6.20 -16.03
N THR A 321 21.66 -6.83 -17.15
CA THR A 321 22.24 -6.51 -18.46
C THR A 321 21.12 -6.23 -19.45
N TRP A 322 21.41 -5.46 -20.49
CA TRP A 322 20.47 -5.25 -21.58
C TRP A 322 21.15 -5.50 -22.94
N LYS A 323 20.34 -5.84 -23.93
CA LYS A 323 20.79 -6.04 -25.30
C LYS A 323 19.78 -5.54 -26.30
N VAL A 324 20.27 -5.09 -27.44
CA VAL A 324 19.45 -4.76 -28.61
C VAL A 324 18.94 -6.05 -29.24
N VAL A 325 17.63 -6.11 -29.49
CA VAL A 325 16.99 -7.19 -30.27
C VAL A 325 16.80 -6.74 -31.71
N ASP A 326 16.25 -5.54 -31.89
CA ASP A 326 16.10 -4.89 -33.19
C ASP A 326 16.21 -3.37 -33.00
N ALA A 327 17.34 -2.81 -33.43
CA ALA A 327 17.63 -1.39 -33.32
C ALA A 327 16.67 -0.53 -34.15
N ALA A 328 16.25 -1.03 -35.32
CA ALA A 328 15.43 -0.25 -36.26
C ALA A 328 14.01 -0.01 -35.72
N SER A 329 13.48 -0.98 -34.98
CA SER A 329 12.16 -0.88 -34.35
C SER A 329 12.22 -0.48 -32.86
N GLY A 330 13.42 -0.27 -32.30
CA GLY A 330 13.60 0.11 -30.90
C GLY A 330 13.24 -1.01 -29.93
N HIS A 331 13.48 -2.27 -30.29
CA HIS A 331 13.24 -3.43 -29.42
C HIS A 331 14.51 -3.89 -28.72
N TYR A 332 14.38 -4.10 -27.42
CA TYR A 332 15.46 -4.46 -26.52
C TYR A 332 15.02 -5.60 -25.60
N THR A 333 15.99 -6.24 -24.96
CA THR A 333 15.77 -7.16 -23.85
C THR A 333 16.58 -6.70 -22.65
N ILE A 334 15.94 -6.64 -21.49
CA ILE A 334 16.61 -6.49 -20.21
C ILE A 334 16.60 -7.85 -19.50
N ILE A 335 17.75 -8.28 -19.00
CA ILE A 335 17.96 -9.53 -18.27
C ILE A 335 18.40 -9.15 -16.84
N TRP A 336 17.54 -9.41 -15.87
CA TRP A 336 17.84 -9.19 -14.46
C TRP A 336 18.40 -10.46 -13.82
N PRO A 337 19.08 -10.37 -12.67
CA PRO A 337 19.42 -11.54 -11.88
C PRO A 337 18.16 -12.32 -11.49
N SER A 338 18.24 -13.65 -11.53
CA SER A 338 17.12 -14.51 -11.14
C SER A 338 16.70 -14.24 -9.68
N PHE A 339 15.40 -14.35 -9.41
CA PHE A 339 14.93 -14.53 -8.04
C PHE A 339 15.16 -15.99 -7.64
N VAL A 340 15.85 -16.19 -6.54
CA VAL A 340 16.18 -17.52 -6.02
C VAL A 340 15.50 -17.69 -4.67
N ASP A 341 14.40 -18.44 -4.64
CA ASP A 341 13.69 -18.77 -3.41
C ASP A 341 14.33 -20.02 -2.79
N THR A 342 14.77 -19.90 -1.53
CA THR A 342 15.25 -21.04 -0.74
C THR A 342 14.19 -21.38 0.30
N MET A 343 13.52 -22.51 0.11
CA MET A 343 12.33 -22.90 0.88
C MET A 343 12.52 -24.22 1.61
N THR A 344 12.00 -24.31 2.82
CA THR A 344 11.85 -25.56 3.57
C THR A 344 10.43 -26.09 3.39
N LEU A 345 10.31 -27.40 3.15
CA LEU A 345 9.02 -28.09 3.13
C LEU A 345 8.68 -28.54 4.56
N SER A 346 7.48 -28.23 5.04
CA SER A 346 7.01 -28.67 6.35
C SER A 346 6.96 -30.21 6.43
N ALA A 347 7.08 -30.77 7.64
CA ALA A 347 7.07 -32.23 7.84
C ALA A 347 5.78 -32.90 7.31
N GLY A 348 4.63 -32.22 7.43
CA GLY A 348 3.36 -32.68 6.86
C GLY A 348 3.23 -32.45 5.36
N GLY A 349 4.22 -31.83 4.72
CA GLY A 349 4.26 -31.61 3.29
C GLY A 349 3.30 -30.53 2.77
N SER A 350 2.59 -29.83 3.64
CA SER A 350 1.50 -28.92 3.28
C SER A 350 1.93 -27.47 3.07
N VAL A 351 3.10 -27.08 3.56
CA VAL A 351 3.57 -25.69 3.55
C VAL A 351 5.02 -25.62 3.10
N LEU A 352 5.33 -24.67 2.22
CA LEU A 352 6.69 -24.22 1.96
C LEU A 352 6.88 -22.86 2.64
N SER A 353 8.01 -22.67 3.30
CA SER A 353 8.40 -21.38 3.87
C SER A 353 9.89 -21.14 3.71
N GLY A 354 10.29 -19.90 3.52
CA GLY A 354 11.70 -19.56 3.34
C GLY A 354 11.89 -18.10 2.97
N THR A 355 13.01 -17.81 2.30
CA THR A 355 13.35 -16.48 1.84
C THR A 355 13.90 -16.53 0.43
N ASN A 356 13.75 -15.43 -0.31
CA ASN A 356 14.49 -15.26 -1.56
C ASN A 356 15.91 -14.73 -1.29
N ASN A 357 16.73 -14.69 -2.34
CA ASN A 357 18.10 -14.15 -2.31
C ASN A 357 18.20 -12.66 -1.95
N TYR A 358 17.07 -11.97 -1.79
CA TYR A 358 16.98 -10.57 -1.35
C TYR A 358 16.41 -10.44 0.06
N GLY A 359 16.25 -11.55 0.79
CA GLY A 359 15.78 -11.56 2.17
C GLY A 359 14.26 -11.46 2.34
N ALA A 360 13.49 -11.35 1.24
CA ALA A 360 12.04 -11.29 1.33
C ALA A 360 11.47 -12.67 1.70
N PRO A 361 10.55 -12.76 2.67
CA PRO A 361 9.95 -14.03 3.06
C PRO A 361 9.05 -14.57 1.95
N VAL A 362 9.10 -15.88 1.73
CA VAL A 362 8.27 -16.60 0.76
C VAL A 362 7.53 -17.71 1.48
N ILE A 363 6.21 -17.75 1.33
CA ILE A 363 5.35 -18.79 1.90
C ILE A 363 4.44 -19.33 0.81
N ALA A 364 4.17 -20.63 0.87
CA ALA A 364 3.18 -21.26 0.03
C ALA A 364 2.45 -22.40 0.72
N THR A 365 1.19 -22.61 0.34
CA THR A 365 0.36 -23.72 0.82
C THR A 365 0.06 -24.69 -0.31
N ARG A 366 0.20 -25.99 -0.09
CA ARG A 366 -0.10 -26.99 -1.09
C ARG A 366 -1.60 -27.05 -1.36
N LYS A 367 -1.99 -27.01 -2.64
CA LYS A 367 -3.36 -27.24 -3.11
C LYS A 367 -3.56 -28.68 -3.58
N SER A 368 -2.55 -29.30 -4.19
CA SER A 368 -2.55 -30.71 -4.58
C SER A 368 -1.14 -31.25 -4.79
N GLY A 369 -0.98 -32.57 -4.89
CA GLY A 369 0.31 -33.26 -5.02
C GLY A 369 0.64 -34.13 -3.81
N ALA A 370 1.75 -34.88 -3.86
CA ALA A 370 2.12 -35.78 -2.78
C ALA A 370 2.82 -35.02 -1.64
N ALA A 371 2.50 -35.34 -0.39
CA ALA A 371 3.03 -34.62 0.77
C ALA A 371 4.57 -34.62 0.84
N MET A 372 5.21 -35.74 0.48
CA MET A 372 6.66 -35.89 0.64
C MET A 372 7.53 -35.36 -0.53
N ASN A 373 6.94 -34.72 -1.54
CA ASN A 373 7.69 -34.15 -2.66
C ASN A 373 7.27 -32.71 -3.00
N LEU A 374 8.10 -31.97 -3.73
CA LEU A 374 7.77 -30.60 -4.14
C LEU A 374 6.69 -30.56 -5.24
N VAL A 375 6.59 -31.62 -6.04
CA VAL A 375 5.66 -31.73 -7.17
C VAL A 375 4.22 -31.56 -6.71
N GLY A 376 3.48 -30.68 -7.38
CA GLY A 376 2.12 -30.35 -7.01
C GLY A 376 1.72 -28.94 -7.39
N ARG A 377 0.47 -28.60 -7.06
CA ARG A 377 -0.04 -27.24 -7.19
C ARG A 377 0.03 -26.57 -5.85
N TRP A 378 0.44 -25.32 -5.83
CA TRP A 378 0.66 -24.57 -4.62
C TRP A 378 0.10 -23.16 -4.73
N LEU A 379 -0.44 -22.64 -3.64
CA LEU A 379 -0.89 -21.26 -3.50
C LEU A 379 0.23 -20.47 -2.82
N TRP A 380 0.88 -19.58 -3.56
CA TRP A 380 1.87 -18.66 -3.03
C TRP A 380 1.18 -17.59 -2.16
N GLY A 381 1.91 -17.02 -1.20
CA GLY A 381 1.41 -16.00 -0.28
C GLY A 381 0.88 -14.73 -0.96
N ASN A 382 1.31 -14.46 -2.20
CA ASN A 382 0.79 -13.37 -3.02
C ASN A 382 -0.48 -13.74 -3.82
N GLY A 383 -1.04 -14.93 -3.60
CA GLY A 383 -2.29 -15.40 -4.22
C GLY A 383 -2.12 -16.12 -5.56
N PHE A 384 -0.93 -16.15 -6.15
CA PHE A 384 -0.70 -16.90 -7.39
C PHE A 384 -0.68 -18.41 -7.12
N THR A 385 -1.25 -19.18 -8.06
CA THR A 385 -1.11 -20.64 -8.04
C THR A 385 0.06 -21.06 -8.93
N ILE A 386 1.00 -21.78 -8.35
CA ILE A 386 2.22 -22.27 -8.97
C ILE A 386 2.15 -23.80 -9.09
N ASP A 387 2.46 -24.32 -10.27
CA ASP A 387 2.55 -25.74 -10.57
C ASP A 387 4.04 -26.16 -10.60
N MET A 388 4.43 -26.97 -9.63
CA MET A 388 5.74 -27.63 -9.54
C MET A 388 5.65 -28.96 -10.28
N ARG A 389 6.38 -29.11 -11.39
CA ARG A 389 6.26 -30.26 -12.29
C ARG A 389 7.37 -31.30 -12.05
N PRO A 390 7.16 -32.59 -12.41
CA PRO A 390 8.15 -33.65 -12.21
C PRO A 390 9.48 -33.45 -12.96
N ASP A 391 9.47 -32.66 -14.03
CA ASP A 391 10.63 -32.35 -14.89
C ASP A 391 11.50 -31.20 -14.34
N SER A 392 11.40 -30.90 -13.06
CA SER A 392 12.06 -29.76 -12.42
C SER A 392 11.64 -28.37 -12.95
N SER A 393 10.57 -28.27 -13.74
CA SER A 393 10.03 -26.97 -14.15
C SER A 393 8.98 -26.44 -13.18
N VAL A 394 8.90 -25.11 -13.10
CA VAL A 394 7.89 -24.39 -12.31
C VAL A 394 7.13 -23.45 -13.23
N VAL A 395 5.80 -23.49 -13.17
CA VAL A 395 4.93 -22.62 -13.97
C VAL A 395 3.78 -22.11 -13.13
N GLY A 396 3.52 -20.80 -13.12
CA GLY A 396 2.33 -20.26 -12.49
C GLY A 396 1.93 -18.93 -13.10
N GLY A 397 0.80 -18.92 -13.82
CA GLY A 397 0.42 -17.76 -14.64
C GLY A 397 1.57 -17.34 -15.57
N PRO A 398 2.07 -16.10 -15.47
CA PRO A 398 3.19 -15.62 -16.27
C PRO A 398 4.58 -16.07 -15.78
N PHE A 399 4.68 -16.62 -14.56
CA PHE A 399 5.95 -17.08 -13.98
C PHE A 399 6.40 -18.40 -14.58
N LYS A 400 7.67 -18.47 -14.98
CA LYS A 400 8.34 -19.69 -15.43
C LYS A 400 9.70 -19.79 -14.76
N GLY A 401 10.07 -20.97 -14.32
CA GLY A 401 11.32 -21.19 -13.58
C GLY A 401 11.70 -22.66 -13.50
N THR A 402 12.69 -22.94 -12.66
CA THR A 402 13.12 -24.30 -12.35
C THR A 402 13.19 -24.52 -10.85
N TRP A 403 13.14 -25.77 -10.42
CA TRP A 403 13.32 -26.14 -9.02
C TRP A 403 14.28 -27.31 -8.86
N ARG A 404 15.02 -27.30 -7.75
CA ARG A 404 15.93 -28.38 -7.36
C ARG A 404 15.99 -28.55 -5.84
N LYS A 405 16.37 -29.74 -5.39
CA LYS A 405 16.67 -29.99 -3.97
C LYS A 405 18.08 -29.53 -3.64
N ALA A 406 18.27 -28.92 -2.47
CA ALA A 406 19.56 -28.49 -1.94
C ALA A 406 19.62 -28.80 -0.44
N GLY A 407 20.12 -29.98 -0.09
CA GLY A 407 20.08 -30.47 1.30
C GLY A 407 18.64 -30.65 1.79
N ASN A 408 18.30 -29.99 2.89
CA ASN A 408 16.93 -29.97 3.46
C ASN A 408 16.03 -28.90 2.82
N ASN A 409 16.59 -28.09 1.93
CA ASN A 409 15.88 -27.00 1.28
C ASN A 409 15.52 -27.36 -0.18
N TRP A 410 14.57 -26.62 -0.71
CA TRP A 410 14.20 -26.55 -2.11
C TRP A 410 14.60 -25.19 -2.64
N VAL A 411 15.31 -25.17 -3.75
CA VAL A 411 15.69 -23.94 -4.44
C VAL A 411 14.80 -23.81 -5.66
N ILE A 412 14.09 -22.70 -5.76
CA ILE A 412 13.27 -22.35 -6.92
C ILE A 412 13.86 -21.10 -7.54
N GLU A 413 14.12 -21.15 -8.85
CA GLU A 413 14.76 -20.07 -9.59
C GLU A 413 13.82 -19.51 -10.65
N TRP A 414 13.61 -18.20 -10.61
CA TRP A 414 12.77 -17.45 -11.54
C TRP A 414 13.65 -16.49 -12.37
N PRO A 415 13.98 -16.81 -13.63
CA PRO A 415 14.62 -15.84 -14.51
C PRO A 415 13.67 -14.65 -14.71
N LEU A 416 14.19 -13.42 -14.66
CA LEU A 416 13.42 -12.20 -14.96
C LEU A 416 13.98 -11.56 -16.24
N VAL A 417 13.16 -11.57 -17.28
CA VAL A 417 13.51 -11.00 -18.58
C VAL A 417 12.40 -10.06 -19.02
N ASP A 418 12.75 -8.80 -19.26
CA ASP A 418 11.83 -7.80 -19.79
C ASP A 418 12.05 -7.66 -21.30
N THR A 419 10.96 -7.75 -22.05
CA THR A 419 10.92 -7.31 -23.45
C THR A 419 10.56 -5.84 -23.48
N VAL A 420 11.42 -5.01 -24.05
CA VAL A 420 11.26 -3.54 -24.02
C VAL A 420 11.13 -3.00 -25.43
N SER A 421 10.19 -2.09 -25.62
CA SER A 421 9.99 -1.31 -26.84
C SER A 421 10.13 0.17 -26.51
N LEU A 422 11.10 0.82 -27.14
CA LEU A 422 11.34 2.25 -27.05
C LEU A 422 10.45 2.99 -28.06
N SER A 423 9.78 4.05 -27.61
CA SER A 423 9.01 4.90 -28.52
C SER A 423 9.93 5.60 -29.53
N ALA A 424 9.39 5.92 -30.71
CA ALA A 424 10.18 6.55 -31.78
C ALA A 424 10.79 7.92 -31.42
N ASN A 425 10.26 8.59 -30.40
CA ASN A 425 10.81 9.84 -29.86
C ASN A 425 11.85 9.62 -28.74
N GLY A 426 12.16 8.38 -28.40
CA GLY A 426 13.13 8.04 -27.36
C GLY A 426 12.70 8.36 -25.92
N HIS A 427 11.49 8.88 -25.67
CA HIS A 427 11.09 9.39 -24.34
C HIS A 427 10.22 8.47 -23.49
N SER A 428 9.75 7.35 -24.05
CA SER A 428 8.92 6.39 -23.31
C SER A 428 9.25 4.95 -23.66
N LEU A 429 9.07 4.06 -22.68
CA LEU A 429 9.19 2.61 -22.86
C LEU A 429 7.83 1.96 -22.65
N ASN A 430 7.58 0.90 -23.42
CA ASN A 430 6.66 -0.16 -23.06
C ASN A 430 7.49 -1.41 -22.81
N ALA A 431 7.42 -1.95 -21.61
CA ALA A 431 8.12 -3.16 -21.24
C ALA A 431 7.11 -4.22 -20.80
N LYS A 432 7.46 -5.49 -21.01
CA LYS A 432 6.63 -6.61 -20.58
C LYS A 432 7.51 -7.73 -20.04
N ASN A 433 7.12 -8.27 -18.91
CA ASN A 433 7.79 -9.40 -18.28
C ASN A 433 6.77 -10.36 -17.67
N GLN A 434 7.25 -11.29 -16.84
CA GLN A 434 6.38 -12.22 -16.12
C GLN A 434 5.48 -11.56 -15.06
N PHE A 435 5.61 -10.26 -14.76
CA PHE A 435 4.70 -9.56 -13.85
C PHE A 435 3.61 -8.77 -14.58
N GLY A 436 3.71 -8.65 -15.91
CA GLY A 436 2.75 -7.92 -16.73
C GLY A 436 3.43 -6.91 -17.65
N ALA A 437 2.62 -5.98 -18.18
CA ALA A 437 3.12 -4.85 -18.93
C ALA A 437 3.39 -3.68 -17.97
N ILE A 438 4.48 -2.95 -18.22
CA ILE A 438 4.88 -1.75 -17.50
C ILE A 438 5.29 -0.68 -18.50
N THR A 439 5.07 0.58 -18.16
CA THR A 439 5.53 1.70 -18.99
C THR A 439 6.60 2.47 -18.25
N ALA A 440 7.48 3.16 -18.96
CA ALA A 440 8.43 4.08 -18.35
C ALA A 440 8.49 5.39 -19.10
N ARG A 441 8.87 6.46 -18.38
CA ARG A 441 9.21 7.75 -18.96
C ARG A 441 10.68 8.04 -18.73
N ARG A 442 11.34 8.57 -19.75
CA ARG A 442 12.72 9.00 -19.62
C ARG A 442 12.79 10.18 -18.66
N ASP A 443 13.69 10.10 -17.71
CA ASP A 443 14.08 11.21 -16.87
C ASP A 443 15.41 11.75 -17.38
N ALA A 444 15.39 13.00 -17.85
CA ALA A 444 16.57 13.65 -18.40
C ALA A 444 17.51 14.18 -17.30
N SER A 445 17.02 14.42 -16.08
CA SER A 445 17.83 14.96 -14.99
C SER A 445 18.55 13.87 -14.21
N CYS A 446 18.12 12.61 -14.33
CA CYS A 446 18.62 11.51 -13.53
C CYS A 446 18.47 11.73 -12.00
N GLU A 447 17.57 12.62 -11.57
CA GLU A 447 17.44 13.04 -10.15
C GLU A 447 16.89 11.94 -9.22
N GLY A 448 16.35 10.85 -9.78
CA GLY A 448 15.82 9.72 -9.01
C GLY A 448 16.82 8.59 -8.74
N VAL A 449 18.09 8.74 -9.14
CA VAL A 449 19.17 7.75 -8.89
C VAL A 449 19.73 7.85 -7.49
#